data_AF-A0A2H0P208-F1
#
_entry.id   AF-A0A2H0P208-F1
#
_cell.length_a   1.000
_cell.length_b   1.000
_cell.length_c   1.000
_cell.angle_alpha   90.00
_cell.angle_beta   90.00
_cell.angle_gamma   90.00
#
_symmetry.space_group_name_H-M   'P 1'
#
loop_
_entity.id
_entity.type
_entity.pdbx_description
1 polymer ?
#
loop_
_entity_poly.entity_id
_entity_poly.type
_entity_poly.pdbx_seq_one_letter_code
_entity_poly.pdbx_strand_id
1 'polypeptide(L)'
;MAEPNMTFKRLSCRKRLALLCDYLDKELPPESREAVAAHRRSCLPCAEILAGLTRTVGLLKTLRGREGAPASARRAWKKTLAEGLLAAPRAAKRPLKG
;
A
#
# COMPACT_ATOMS: atom_id res chain seq x y z
N MET A 1 -22.98 -13.11 15.08
CA MET A 1 -22.96 -11.93 14.18
C MET A 1 -21.74 -11.12 14.59
N ALA A 2 -20.82 -10.83 13.66
CA ALA A 2 -19.53 -10.24 13.97
C ALA A 2 -19.66 -8.73 14.25
N GLU A 3 -19.16 -8.28 15.40
CA GLU A 3 -19.09 -6.85 15.77
C GLU A 3 -17.71 -6.28 15.44
N PRO A 4 -17.58 -5.29 14.53
CA PRO A 4 -16.33 -4.58 14.32
C PRO A 4 -16.42 -3.14 14.85
N ASN A 5 -16.58 -2.97 16.17
CA ASN A 5 -16.30 -1.68 16.82
C ASN A 5 -14.99 -1.75 17.61
N MET A 6 -13.94 -1.40 16.88
CA MET A 6 -12.76 -0.66 17.31
C MET A 6 -12.54 -0.49 18.81
N THR A 7 -11.39 -0.99 19.24
CA THR A 7 -10.56 -0.17 20.13
C THR A 7 -9.22 0.04 19.48
N PHE A 8 -9.19 0.99 18.54
CA PHE A 8 -7.94 1.52 17.98
C PHE A 8 -6.95 1.93 19.09
N LYS A 9 -7.49 2.38 20.23
CA LYS A 9 -6.77 2.66 21.48
C LYS A 9 -6.17 1.42 22.18
N ARG A 10 -6.79 0.24 22.07
CA ARG A 10 -6.29 -1.03 22.65
C ARG A 10 -5.37 -1.82 21.71
N LEU A 11 -5.22 -1.38 20.46
CA LEU A 11 -4.25 -1.98 19.55
C LEU A 11 -2.82 -1.66 19.99
N SER A 12 -1.93 -2.63 19.81
CA SER A 12 -0.49 -2.41 19.93
C SER A 12 -0.02 -1.37 18.90
N CYS A 13 1.08 -0.67 19.22
CA CYS A 13 1.63 0.36 18.34
C CYS A 13 1.86 -0.14 16.91
N ARG A 14 2.34 -1.38 16.74
CA ARG A 14 2.58 -1.99 15.43
C ARG A 14 1.30 -2.19 14.63
N LYS A 15 0.23 -2.72 15.25
CA LYS A 15 -1.06 -2.92 14.59
C LYS A 15 -1.71 -1.59 14.23
N ARG A 16 -1.57 -0.59 15.10
CA ARG A 16 -2.06 0.77 14.87
C ARG A 16 -1.35 1.42 13.68
N LEU A 17 -0.04 1.28 13.60
CA LEU A 17 0.75 1.81 12.50
C LEU A 17 0.38 1.15 11.15
N ALA A 18 0.21 -0.16 11.14
CA ALA A 18 -0.24 -0.88 9.94
C ALA A 18 -1.56 -0.33 9.40
N LEU A 19 -2.57 -0.17 10.27
CA LEU A 19 -3.85 0.43 9.88
C LEU A 19 -3.73 1.88 9.39
N LEU A 20 -2.79 2.66 9.92
CA LEU A 20 -2.54 4.03 9.42
C LEU A 20 -1.91 4.01 8.03
N CYS A 21 -1.05 3.04 7.73
CA CYS A 21 -0.51 2.82 6.39
C CYS A 21 -1.62 2.38 5.42
N ASP A 22 -2.39 1.35 5.77
CA ASP A 22 -3.52 0.87 4.94
C ASP A 22 -4.54 1.99 4.68
N TYR A 23 -4.77 2.85 5.67
CA TYR A 23 -5.60 4.05 5.55
C TYR A 23 -5.03 5.05 4.54
N LEU A 24 -3.70 5.28 4.57
CA LEU A 24 -3.00 6.17 3.64
C LEU A 24 -3.08 5.65 2.20
N ASP A 25 -2.89 4.33 2.03
CA ASP A 25 -2.90 3.65 0.74
C ASP A 25 -4.32 3.39 0.19
N LYS A 26 -5.36 3.74 0.97
CA LYS A 26 -6.78 3.56 0.64
C LYS A 26 -7.19 2.09 0.48
N GLU A 27 -6.50 1.17 1.14
CA GLU A 27 -6.76 -0.27 1.09
C GLU A 27 -7.73 -0.74 2.19
N LEU A 28 -8.11 0.16 3.11
CA LEU A 28 -9.10 -0.16 4.14
C LEU A 28 -10.53 -0.23 3.60
N PRO A 29 -11.35 -1.18 4.09
CA PRO A 29 -12.78 -1.19 3.83
C PRO A 29 -13.46 0.06 4.42
N PRO A 30 -14.63 0.48 3.91
CA PRO A 30 -15.28 1.75 4.26
C PRO A 30 -15.46 1.94 5.77
N GLU A 31 -15.95 0.91 6.47
CA GLU A 31 -16.20 0.94 7.92
C GLU A 31 -14.92 1.19 8.72
N SER A 32 -13.84 0.46 8.39
CA SER A 32 -12.53 0.65 9.02
C SER A 32 -11.94 2.02 8.71
N ARG A 33 -12.17 2.54 7.51
CA ARG A 33 -11.69 3.86 7.10
C ARG A 33 -12.35 4.97 7.90
N GLU A 34 -13.67 4.92 8.07
CA GLU A 34 -14.41 5.90 8.88
C GLU A 34 -13.93 5.93 10.33
N ALA A 35 -13.65 4.75 10.89
CA ALA A 35 -13.15 4.64 12.24
C ALA A 35 -11.77 5.25 12.46
N VAL A 36 -10.83 4.97 11.54
CA VAL A 36 -9.50 5.61 11.57
C VAL A 36 -9.66 7.11 11.37
N ALA A 37 -10.57 7.54 10.49
CA ALA A 37 -10.87 8.94 10.24
C ALA A 37 -11.50 9.66 11.44
N ALA A 38 -12.31 8.98 12.26
CA ALA A 38 -12.85 9.49 13.51
C ALA A 38 -11.78 9.52 14.61
N HIS A 39 -10.96 8.47 14.71
CA HIS A 39 -9.90 8.40 15.72
C HIS A 39 -8.86 9.51 15.55
N ARG A 40 -8.39 9.77 14.31
CA ARG A 40 -7.40 10.84 14.07
C ARG A 40 -7.92 12.23 14.46
N ARG A 41 -9.23 12.47 14.44
CA ARG A 41 -9.82 13.77 14.85
C ARG A 41 -9.72 13.98 16.37
N SER A 42 -9.61 12.90 17.13
CA SER A 42 -9.58 12.93 18.61
C SER A 42 -8.22 12.52 19.19
N CYS A 43 -7.25 12.13 18.37
CA CYS A 43 -5.96 11.60 18.81
C CYS A 43 -4.81 12.29 18.05
N LEU A 44 -4.25 13.33 18.67
CA LEU A 44 -3.14 14.11 18.13
C LEU A 44 -1.93 13.24 17.71
N PRO A 45 -1.46 12.27 18.52
CA PRO A 45 -0.31 11.44 18.12
C PRO A 45 -0.55 10.64 16.83
N CYS A 46 -1.76 10.12 16.65
CA CYS A 46 -2.09 9.37 15.42
C CYS A 46 -2.21 10.29 14.20
N ALA A 47 -2.70 11.52 14.40
CA ALA A 47 -2.73 12.54 13.35
C ALA A 47 -1.31 12.95 12.93
N GLU A 48 -0.39 13.14 13.88
CA GLU A 48 1.00 13.49 13.61
C GLU A 48 1.77 12.38 12.87
N ILE A 49 1.60 11.12 13.30
CA ILE A 49 2.19 9.96 12.60
C ILE A 49 1.70 9.91 11.16
N LEU A 50 0.39 10.05 10.94
CA LEU A 50 -0.18 10.01 9.60
C LEU A 50 0.32 11.17 8.73
N ALA A 51 0.47 12.37 9.30
CA ALA A 51 1.05 13.52 8.60
C ALA A 51 2.52 13.27 8.22
N GLY A 52 3.30 12.66 9.11
CA GLY A 52 4.68 12.23 8.84
C GLY A 52 4.76 11.22 7.68
N LEU A 53 3.95 10.16 7.74
CA LEU A 53 3.85 9.15 6.67
C LEU A 53 3.46 9.80 5.32
N THR A 54 2.49 10.71 5.34
CA THR A 54 2.05 11.44 4.14
C THR A 54 3.19 12.26 3.53
N ARG A 55 3.97 12.96 4.35
CA ARG A 55 5.16 13.71 3.87
C ARG A 55 6.20 12.79 3.27
N THR A 56 6.54 11.68 3.94
CA THR A 56 7.50 10.70 3.44
C THR A 56 7.07 10.14 2.09
N VAL A 57 5.81 9.70 1.96
CA VAL A 57 5.27 9.21 0.69
C VAL A 57 5.26 10.30 -0.39
N GLY A 58 4.94 11.55 -0.03
CA GLY A 58 5.03 12.70 -0.91
C GLY A 58 6.44 12.88 -1.48
N LEU A 59 7.46 12.90 -0.62
CA LEU A 59 8.87 13.00 -1.01
C LEU A 59 9.31 11.83 -1.89
N LEU A 60 8.92 10.60 -1.57
CA LEU A 60 9.23 9.43 -2.40
C LEU A 60 8.58 9.53 -3.79
N LYS A 61 7.37 10.08 -3.89
CA LYS A 61 6.69 10.31 -5.17
C LYS A 61 7.39 11.39 -6.01
N THR A 62 7.91 12.45 -5.40
CA THR A 62 8.67 13.48 -6.14
C THR A 62 10.00 12.94 -6.68
N LEU A 63 10.67 12.06 -5.93
CA LEU A 63 11.86 11.36 -6.41
C LEU A 63 11.54 10.40 -7.56
N ARG A 64 10.44 9.64 -7.47
CA ARG A 64 9.99 8.75 -8.55
C ARG A 64 9.66 9.53 -9.84
N GLY A 65 9.20 10.78 -9.73
CA GLY A 65 8.96 11.66 -10.87
C GLY A 65 10.22 12.20 -11.54
N ARG A 66 11.37 12.18 -10.87
CA ARG A 66 12.65 12.67 -11.41
C ARG A 66 13.38 11.66 -12.29
N GLU A 67 13.04 10.37 -12.22
CA GLU A 67 13.74 9.34 -12.98
C GLU A 67 12.76 8.41 -13.69
N GLY A 68 12.02 8.98 -14.64
CA GLY A 68 11.33 8.18 -15.64
C GLY A 68 12.33 7.77 -16.71
N ALA A 69 12.59 6.46 -16.87
CA ALA A 69 13.37 5.93 -17.98
C ALA A 69 12.98 6.60 -19.32
N PRO A 70 13.93 6.95 -20.20
CA PRO A 70 13.62 7.68 -21.44
C PRO A 70 12.52 6.96 -22.24
N ALA A 71 11.74 7.73 -23.00
CA ALA A 71 10.58 7.18 -23.73
C ALA A 71 10.95 5.99 -24.64
N SER A 72 12.20 5.95 -25.13
CA SER A 72 12.78 4.81 -25.85
C SER A 72 12.88 3.54 -25.00
N ALA A 73 13.39 3.64 -23.77
CA ALA A 73 13.46 2.52 -22.83
C ALA A 73 12.06 2.00 -22.46
N ARG A 74 11.10 2.91 -22.22
CA ARG A 74 9.69 2.53 -22.00
C ARG A 74 9.07 1.80 -23.19
N ARG A 75 9.35 2.25 -24.43
CA ARG A 75 8.85 1.59 -25.65
C ARG A 75 9.49 0.23 -25.86
N ALA A 76 10.81 0.12 -25.66
CA ALA A 76 11.54 -1.14 -25.76
C ALA A 76 10.99 -2.17 -24.76
N TRP A 77 10.76 -1.76 -23.51
CA TRP A 77 10.19 -2.63 -22.47
C TRP A 77 8.76 -3.07 -22.76
N LYS A 78 7.90 -2.17 -23.27
CA LYS A 78 6.53 -2.55 -23.68
C LYS A 78 6.55 -3.57 -24.82
N LYS A 79 7.46 -3.43 -25.79
CA LYS A 79 7.62 -4.34 -26.90
C LYS A 79 8.04 -5.73 -26.42
N THR A 80 9.08 -5.80 -25.57
CA THR A 80 9.57 -7.07 -25.02
C THR A 80 8.59 -7.74 -24.06
N LEU A 81 7.80 -7.00 -23.29
CA LEU A 81 6.73 -7.60 -22.47
C LEU A 81 5.59 -8.15 -23.32
N ALA A 82 5.20 -7.47 -24.40
CA ALA A 82 4.19 -7.97 -25.34
C ALA A 82 4.68 -9.22 -26.09
N GLU A 83 5.95 -9.25 -26.48
CA GLU A 83 6.58 -10.38 -27.17
C GLU A 83 6.86 -11.56 -26.21
N GLY A 84 7.23 -11.29 -24.94
CA GLY A 84 7.58 -12.30 -23.94
C GLY A 84 6.38 -13.00 -23.28
N LEU A 85 5.21 -12.36 -23.22
CA LEU A 85 3.98 -12.98 -22.68
C LEU A 85 3.45 -14.11 -23.59
N LEU A 86 3.88 -14.15 -24.85
CA LEU A 86 3.54 -15.18 -25.83
C LEU A 86 4.55 -16.34 -25.86
N ALA A 87 5.68 -16.23 -25.14
CA ALA A 87 6.78 -17.20 -25.20
C ALA A 87 7.11 -17.90 -23.86
N ALA A 88 6.51 -17.50 -22.74
CA ALA A 88 6.76 -18.18 -21.46
C ALA A 88 5.82 -19.40 -21.27
N PRO A 89 6.33 -20.63 -21.12
CA PRO A 89 5.49 -21.73 -20.66
C PRO A 89 5.06 -21.43 -19.22
N ARG A 90 3.76 -21.61 -18.93
CA ARG A 90 3.20 -21.57 -17.57
C ARG A 90 4.06 -22.50 -16.71
N ALA A 91 4.79 -21.95 -15.74
CA ALA A 91 5.53 -22.73 -14.76
C ALA A 91 4.56 -23.73 -14.12
N ALA A 92 4.67 -25.00 -14.50
CA ALA A 92 3.94 -26.09 -13.91
C ALA A 92 4.27 -26.13 -12.43
N LYS A 93 3.24 -26.13 -11.58
CA LYS A 93 3.37 -26.28 -10.13
C LYS A 93 4.19 -27.53 -9.84
N ARG A 94 5.39 -27.38 -9.30
CA ARG A 94 6.20 -28.50 -8.84
C ARG A 94 5.58 -29.00 -7.52
N PRO A 95 5.15 -30.26 -7.40
CA PRO A 95 4.61 -30.76 -6.14
C PRO A 95 5.73 -30.84 -5.10
N LEU A 96 5.44 -30.38 -3.88
CA LEU A 96 6.25 -30.67 -2.69
C LEU A 96 6.22 -32.20 -2.49
N LYS A 97 7.37 -32.87 -2.55
CA LYS A 97 7.50 -34.22 -1.98
C LYS A 97 7.59 -34.06 -0.46
N GLY A 98 6.71 -34.76 0.25
CA GLY A 98 6.81 -35.00 1.69
C GLY A 98 7.83 -36.08 2.02
#